data_AF-A0A496A6T3-F1
#
_entry.id   AF-A0A496A6T3-F1
#
_cell.length_a   1.000
_cell.length_b   1.000
_cell.length_c   1.000
_cell.angle_alpha   90.00
_cell.angle_beta   90.00
_cell.angle_gamma   90.00
#
_symmetry.space_group_name_H-M   'P 1'
#
loop_
_entity.id
_entity.type
_entity.pdbx_description
1 polymer ?
#
loop_
_entity_poly.entity_id
_entity_poly.type
_entity_poly.pdbx_seq_one_letter_code
_entity_poly.pdbx_strand_id
1 'polypeptide(L)'
;MSINFVEALSTDNLTAMKAAPKTDVHSHAFLSTRLENLERWVGHPLRCPPSKMKGLEGMMEYVNAVLSHHIITPESFKFVASSGVRDAIQDGVVVLEMSFDIRMAEYYPDELVGARMFLEALAEKYGAQIDLRPELGFPRTHANDPKLMALAHEAVELGIFQSIDLYSYEKACAPEAVKPLYRKAREAGMRLKAHVGEFGGAEEVRRTVEVLDLDAVQHGIGAAESVEVMRWLSENQIQLNVCPTSNVMLDAVPDLTSHPIRILFDNGVSVTINTDDLMIFGQSVSEEYRNLYRAGVFSAEELDSIRRASLEVLD
;
A
#
# COMPACT_ATOMS: atom_id res chain seq x y z
N MET A 1 21.55 -25.71 7.02
CA MET A 1 20.67 -25.54 5.85
C MET A 1 19.85 -24.29 6.11
N SER A 2 19.68 -23.41 5.13
CA SER A 2 18.74 -22.29 5.26
C SER A 2 17.32 -22.86 5.31
N ILE A 3 16.58 -22.56 6.38
CA ILE A 3 15.16 -22.88 6.51
C ILE A 3 14.42 -22.16 5.37
N ASN A 4 13.61 -22.88 4.59
CA ASN A 4 12.81 -22.27 3.52
C ASN A 4 11.55 -21.59 4.09
N PHE A 5 10.86 -20.77 3.30
CA PHE A 5 9.73 -19.98 3.81
C PHE A 5 8.56 -20.82 4.35
N VAL A 6 8.27 -21.96 3.72
CA VAL A 6 7.23 -22.91 4.19
C VAL A 6 7.59 -23.46 5.57
N GLU A 7 8.81 -23.98 5.74
CA GLU A 7 9.30 -24.48 7.02
C GLU A 7 9.37 -23.36 8.06
N ALA A 8 9.72 -22.13 7.66
CA ALA A 8 9.72 -20.96 8.53
C ALA A 8 8.31 -20.68 9.09
N LEU A 9 7.27 -20.68 8.25
CA LEU A 9 5.87 -20.53 8.68
C LEU A 9 5.45 -21.67 9.61
N SER A 10 5.67 -22.92 9.21
CA SER A 10 5.25 -24.09 9.98
C SER A 10 5.94 -24.20 11.35
N THR A 11 7.15 -23.65 11.50
CA THR A 11 7.90 -23.62 12.76
C THR A 11 7.80 -22.28 13.50
N ASP A 12 6.96 -21.36 13.02
CA ASP A 12 6.76 -20.02 13.58
C ASP A 12 8.05 -19.17 13.70
N ASN A 13 9.00 -19.40 12.78
CA ASN A 13 10.31 -18.76 12.78
C ASN A 13 10.28 -17.43 12.00
N LEU A 14 9.89 -16.35 12.68
CA LEU A 14 9.80 -15.01 12.07
C LEU A 14 11.13 -14.52 11.47
N THR A 15 12.28 -14.84 12.08
CA THR A 15 13.59 -14.45 11.54
C THR A 15 13.84 -15.10 10.17
N ALA A 16 13.49 -16.37 10.00
CA ALA A 16 13.58 -17.06 8.72
C ALA A 16 12.56 -16.54 7.70
N MET A 17 11.35 -16.15 8.14
CA MET A 17 10.36 -15.49 7.26
C MET A 17 10.90 -14.15 6.74
N LYS A 18 11.51 -13.34 7.61
CA LYS A 18 12.14 -12.06 7.23
C LYS A 18 13.31 -12.24 6.26
N ALA A 19 14.04 -13.34 6.33
CA ALA A 19 15.12 -13.62 5.39
C ALA A 19 14.64 -14.04 3.98
N ALA A 20 13.37 -14.42 3.83
CA ALA A 20 12.80 -14.79 2.53
C ALA A 20 12.44 -13.53 1.72
N PRO A 21 12.93 -13.38 0.47
CA PRO A 21 12.56 -12.27 -0.40
C PRO A 21 11.05 -12.16 -0.58
N LYS A 22 10.53 -10.95 -0.53
CA LYS A 22 9.11 -10.65 -0.75
C LYS A 22 8.94 -9.21 -1.24
N THR A 23 7.72 -8.84 -1.56
CA THR A 23 7.36 -7.50 -2.04
C THR A 23 6.46 -6.81 -1.03
N ASP A 24 6.46 -5.48 -1.05
CA ASP A 24 5.44 -4.67 -0.41
C ASP A 24 5.00 -3.63 -1.46
N VAL A 25 3.86 -3.89 -2.09
CA VAL A 25 3.36 -3.10 -3.24
C VAL A 25 2.21 -2.17 -2.85
N HIS A 26 1.97 -2.06 -1.54
CA HIS A 26 0.96 -1.17 -0.97
C HIS A 26 1.44 -0.66 0.40
N SER A 27 2.15 0.47 0.37
CA SER A 27 2.65 1.15 1.57
C SER A 27 2.62 2.66 1.38
N HIS A 28 2.22 3.41 2.42
CA HIS A 28 2.09 4.88 2.35
C HIS A 28 3.23 5.59 3.07
N ALA A 29 4.01 6.40 2.36
CA ALA A 29 5.24 7.03 2.85
C ALA A 29 5.06 7.86 4.13
N PHE A 30 3.88 8.45 4.35
CA PHE A 30 3.58 9.26 5.54
C PHE A 30 3.45 8.43 6.82
N LEU A 31 3.14 7.13 6.70
CA LEU A 31 2.87 6.20 7.80
C LEU A 31 3.65 4.88 7.66
N SER A 32 4.69 4.86 6.83
CA SER A 32 5.40 3.64 6.41
C SER A 32 6.39 3.07 7.44
N THR A 33 6.67 3.78 8.54
CA THR A 33 7.63 3.33 9.57
C THR A 33 6.90 2.82 10.80
N ARG A 34 7.52 1.92 11.56
CA ARG A 34 7.03 1.53 12.89
C ARG A 34 6.86 2.73 13.83
N LEU A 35 5.81 2.73 14.66
CA LEU A 35 5.54 3.80 15.63
C LEU A 35 6.73 4.05 16.57
N GLU A 36 7.40 2.99 17.01
CA GLU A 36 8.55 3.07 17.90
C GLU A 36 9.72 3.84 17.28
N ASN A 37 9.84 3.86 15.95
CA ASN A 37 10.85 4.64 15.27
C ASN A 37 10.52 6.15 15.35
N LEU A 38 9.24 6.52 15.21
CA LEU A 38 8.78 7.90 15.39
C LEU A 38 8.93 8.34 16.85
N GLU A 39 8.58 7.49 17.82
CA GLU A 39 8.76 7.75 19.26
C GLU A 39 10.22 8.06 19.61
N ARG A 40 11.17 7.28 19.06
CA ARG A 40 12.60 7.55 19.23
C ARG A 40 13.04 8.87 18.61
N TRP A 41 12.43 9.27 17.49
CA TRP A 41 12.74 10.53 16.82
C TRP A 41 12.19 11.75 17.59
N VAL A 42 10.96 11.69 18.09
CA VAL A 42 10.37 12.77 18.90
C VAL A 42 10.90 12.79 20.35
N GLY A 43 11.46 11.68 20.83
CA GLY A 43 12.08 11.57 22.15
C GLY A 43 11.10 11.27 23.29
N HIS A 44 9.87 10.85 22.99
CA HIS A 44 8.86 10.47 23.98
C HIS A 44 7.89 9.43 23.39
N PRO A 45 7.23 8.61 24.23
CA PRO A 45 6.20 7.69 23.76
C PRO A 45 4.99 8.45 23.20
N LEU A 46 4.32 7.84 22.23
CA LEU A 46 3.09 8.32 21.64
C LEU A 46 1.92 7.43 22.06
N ARG A 47 0.69 7.91 21.88
CA ARG A 47 -0.50 7.10 22.17
C ARG A 47 -0.58 5.98 21.14
N CYS A 48 -0.70 4.72 21.58
CA CYS A 48 -0.88 3.59 20.67
C CYS A 48 -2.14 3.73 19.81
N PRO A 49 -2.13 3.21 18.56
CA PRO A 49 -3.30 3.12 17.71
C PRO A 49 -4.43 2.31 18.38
N PRO A 50 -5.70 2.71 18.23
CA PRO A 50 -6.84 1.89 18.62
C PRO A 50 -6.81 0.53 17.90
N SER A 51 -7.27 -0.54 18.56
CA SER A 51 -7.35 -1.87 17.93
C SER A 51 -8.42 -1.97 16.84
N LYS A 52 -9.40 -1.06 16.85
CA LYS A 52 -10.46 -0.91 15.84
C LYS A 52 -10.77 0.59 15.66
N MET A 53 -10.97 1.02 14.42
CA MET A 53 -11.04 2.44 14.06
C MET A 53 -12.34 2.83 13.34
N LYS A 54 -13.26 1.89 13.05
CA LYS A 54 -14.54 2.19 12.37
C LYS A 54 -14.35 2.91 11.03
N GLY A 55 -13.44 2.39 10.21
CA GLY A 55 -13.12 2.90 8.89
C GLY A 55 -12.06 4.01 8.89
N LEU A 56 -11.87 4.58 7.70
CA LEU A 56 -10.88 5.62 7.45
C LEU A 56 -11.10 6.87 8.32
N GLU A 57 -12.34 7.19 8.69
CA GLU A 57 -12.64 8.36 9.53
C GLU A 57 -11.95 8.28 10.89
N GLY A 58 -12.10 7.18 11.63
CA GLY A 58 -11.45 7.04 12.94
C GLY A 58 -9.93 6.86 12.85
N MET A 59 -9.42 6.33 11.75
CA MET A 59 -7.98 6.37 11.46
C MET A 59 -7.49 7.81 11.31
N MET A 60 -8.18 8.63 10.52
CA MET A 60 -7.83 10.04 10.35
C MET A 60 -7.99 10.84 11.65
N GLU A 61 -8.95 10.53 12.51
CA GLU A 61 -9.04 11.11 13.86
C GLU A 61 -7.78 10.79 14.69
N TYR A 62 -7.31 9.55 14.66
CA TYR A 62 -6.08 9.17 15.35
C TYR A 62 -4.85 9.86 14.75
N VAL A 63 -4.69 9.83 13.42
CA VAL A 63 -3.59 10.48 12.71
C VAL A 63 -3.53 11.97 13.05
N ASN A 64 -4.67 12.66 12.98
CA ASN A 64 -4.74 14.09 13.26
C ASN A 64 -4.48 14.43 14.72
N ALA A 65 -4.94 13.59 15.66
CA ALA A 65 -4.79 13.85 17.08
C ALA A 65 -3.41 13.46 17.64
N VAL A 66 -2.69 12.55 16.98
CA VAL A 66 -1.46 11.93 17.55
C VAL A 66 -0.25 12.08 16.64
N LEU A 67 -0.38 11.86 15.34
CA LEU A 67 0.76 11.68 14.45
C LEU A 67 1.11 12.94 13.66
N SER A 68 0.10 13.62 13.09
CA SER A 68 0.31 14.70 12.12
C SER A 68 1.15 15.85 12.67
N HIS A 69 1.03 16.17 13.96
CA HIS A 69 1.79 17.23 14.64
C HIS A 69 3.31 16.98 14.69
N HIS A 70 3.74 15.74 14.49
CA HIS A 70 5.15 15.35 14.50
C HIS A 70 5.76 15.26 13.08
N ILE A 71 4.93 15.29 12.04
CA ILE A 71 5.33 15.13 10.64
C ILE A 71 4.91 16.38 9.84
N ILE A 72 5.45 17.52 10.23
CA ILE A 72 5.07 18.85 9.70
C ILE A 72 6.18 19.55 8.92
N THR A 73 7.40 19.01 8.94
CA THR A 73 8.56 19.57 8.22
C THR A 73 9.14 18.59 7.21
N PRO A 74 9.86 19.06 6.19
CA PRO A 74 10.61 18.20 5.28
C PRO A 74 11.50 17.19 5.99
N GLU A 75 12.17 17.58 7.07
CA GLU A 75 13.10 16.72 7.82
C GLU A 75 12.35 15.59 8.51
N SER A 76 11.20 15.89 9.12
CA SER A 76 10.35 14.87 9.76
C SER A 76 9.80 13.88 8.74
N PHE A 77 9.31 14.36 7.59
CA PHE A 77 8.82 13.50 6.51
C PHE A 77 9.94 12.64 5.90
N LYS A 78 11.11 13.24 5.63
CA LYS A 78 12.31 12.53 5.16
C LYS A 78 12.72 11.43 6.13
N PHE A 79 12.65 11.69 7.43
CA PHE A 79 12.93 10.69 8.46
C PHE A 79 11.95 9.52 8.35
N VAL A 80 10.64 9.78 8.34
CA VAL A 80 9.58 8.75 8.30
C VAL A 80 9.74 7.87 7.07
N ALA A 81 9.79 8.45 5.87
CA ALA A 81 9.95 7.71 4.62
C ALA A 81 11.28 6.92 4.59
N SER A 82 12.39 7.54 4.99
CA SER A 82 13.69 6.85 5.09
C SER A 82 13.67 5.71 6.11
N SER A 83 12.85 5.81 7.16
CA SER A 83 12.70 4.80 8.19
C SER A 83 11.82 3.65 7.72
N GLY A 84 10.74 3.93 6.99
CA GLY A 84 9.92 2.89 6.37
C GLY A 84 10.70 2.02 5.39
N VAL A 85 11.54 2.63 4.54
CA VAL A 85 12.44 1.85 3.65
C VAL A 85 13.37 0.93 4.45
N ARG A 86 13.91 1.38 5.59
CA ARG A 86 14.74 0.52 6.45
C ARG A 86 13.94 -0.59 7.11
N ASP A 87 12.72 -0.32 7.55
CA ASP A 87 11.83 -1.34 8.13
C ASP A 87 11.48 -2.40 7.07
N ALA A 88 11.23 -2.00 5.82
CA ALA A 88 11.00 -2.91 4.70
C ALA A 88 12.23 -3.78 4.39
N ILE A 89 13.44 -3.18 4.30
CA ILE A 89 14.70 -3.91 4.11
C ILE A 89 14.92 -4.93 5.24
N GLN A 90 14.67 -4.54 6.50
CA GLN A 90 14.80 -5.42 7.66
C GLN A 90 13.78 -6.58 7.65
N ASP A 91 12.67 -6.41 6.93
CA ASP A 91 11.66 -7.44 6.73
C ASP A 91 11.91 -8.33 5.49
N GLY A 92 13.01 -8.10 4.76
CA GLY A 92 13.37 -8.82 3.55
C GLY A 92 12.51 -8.47 2.33
N VAL A 93 11.91 -7.28 2.33
CA VAL A 93 11.27 -6.72 1.14
C VAL A 93 12.36 -6.36 0.13
N VAL A 94 12.24 -6.88 -1.09
CA VAL A 94 13.20 -6.64 -2.18
C VAL A 94 12.66 -5.68 -3.24
N VAL A 95 11.33 -5.58 -3.37
CA VAL A 95 10.65 -4.53 -4.14
C VAL A 95 9.65 -3.84 -3.24
N LEU A 96 9.77 -2.51 -3.11
CA LEU A 96 8.88 -1.66 -2.33
C LEU A 96 8.26 -0.61 -3.26
N GLU A 97 6.96 -0.72 -3.48
CA GLU A 97 6.17 0.36 -4.10
C GLU A 97 5.58 1.21 -2.98
N MET A 98 6.13 2.41 -2.81
CA MET A 98 5.77 3.30 -1.71
C MET A 98 5.07 4.54 -2.25
N SER A 99 3.82 4.71 -1.83
CA SER A 99 2.93 5.80 -2.26
C SER A 99 3.28 7.10 -1.55
N PHE A 100 3.54 8.12 -2.34
CA PHE A 100 3.78 9.48 -1.89
C PHE A 100 2.62 10.37 -2.31
N ASP A 101 1.90 10.90 -1.32
CA ASP A 101 0.87 11.92 -1.50
C ASP A 101 1.41 13.10 -2.31
N ILE A 102 0.71 13.50 -3.37
CA ILE A 102 1.08 14.66 -4.21
C ILE A 102 1.28 15.94 -3.39
N ARG A 103 0.57 16.09 -2.26
CA ARG A 103 0.71 17.22 -1.35
C ARG A 103 2.04 17.23 -0.60
N MET A 104 2.87 16.18 -0.67
CA MET A 104 4.24 16.24 -0.14
C MET A 104 5.04 17.38 -0.80
N ALA A 105 4.69 17.75 -2.03
CA ALA A 105 5.31 18.88 -2.73
C ALA A 105 5.21 20.17 -1.90
N GLU A 106 4.13 20.36 -1.14
CA GLU A 106 3.92 21.53 -0.29
C GLU A 106 4.94 21.66 0.85
N TYR A 107 5.63 20.57 1.23
CA TYR A 107 6.73 20.64 2.18
C TYR A 107 7.96 21.36 1.63
N TYR A 108 8.12 21.42 0.30
CA TYR A 108 9.32 21.93 -0.34
C TYR A 108 9.12 23.35 -0.89
N PRO A 109 10.08 24.27 -0.68
CA PRO A 109 10.00 25.63 -1.24
C PRO A 109 9.90 25.65 -2.77
N ASP A 110 10.53 24.69 -3.44
CA ASP A 110 10.51 24.50 -4.90
C ASP A 110 9.50 23.42 -5.34
N GLU A 111 8.51 23.13 -4.49
CA GLU A 111 7.41 22.20 -4.73
C GLU A 111 7.87 20.83 -5.28
N LEU A 112 7.46 20.50 -6.51
CA LEU A 112 7.78 19.24 -7.18
C LEU A 112 9.27 19.02 -7.43
N VAL A 113 10.06 20.08 -7.62
CA VAL A 113 11.50 19.96 -7.82
C VAL A 113 12.16 19.45 -6.53
N GLY A 114 11.78 20.02 -5.39
CA GLY A 114 12.27 19.57 -4.08
C GLY A 114 11.82 18.15 -3.76
N ALA A 115 10.56 17.81 -4.06
CA ALA A 115 10.05 16.45 -3.92
C ALA A 115 10.83 15.45 -4.79
N ARG A 116 11.09 15.78 -6.06
CA ARG A 116 11.90 14.95 -6.97
C ARG A 116 13.31 14.71 -6.42
N MET A 117 14.02 15.77 -6.01
CA MET A 117 15.37 15.63 -5.46
C MET A 117 15.39 14.73 -4.22
N PHE A 118 14.35 14.80 -3.38
CA PHE A 118 14.20 13.92 -2.24
C PHE A 118 14.00 12.45 -2.66
N LEU A 119 13.11 12.18 -3.62
CA LEU A 119 12.85 10.83 -4.12
C LEU A 119 14.09 10.22 -4.78
N GLU A 120 14.80 10.99 -5.62
CA GLU A 120 16.06 10.56 -6.25
C GLU A 120 17.11 10.22 -5.19
N ALA A 121 17.30 11.07 -4.18
CA ALA A 121 18.23 10.81 -3.09
C ALA A 121 17.84 9.59 -2.23
N LEU A 122 16.53 9.35 -2.05
CA LEU A 122 16.02 8.19 -1.33
C LEU A 122 16.30 6.89 -2.10
N ALA A 123 16.01 6.89 -3.41
CA ALA A 123 16.30 5.76 -4.30
C ALA A 123 17.81 5.49 -4.41
N GLU A 124 18.64 6.52 -4.59
CA GLU A 124 20.10 6.38 -4.64
C GLU A 124 20.66 5.77 -3.34
N LYS A 125 20.20 6.25 -2.19
CA LYS A 125 20.67 5.79 -0.88
C LYS A 125 20.42 4.31 -0.62
N TYR A 126 19.29 3.78 -1.09
CA TYR A 126 18.86 2.43 -0.76
C TYR A 126 18.86 1.45 -1.95
N GLY A 127 19.09 1.92 -3.18
CA GLY A 127 18.99 1.12 -4.41
C GLY A 127 19.93 -0.09 -4.50
N ALA A 128 20.99 -0.14 -3.69
CA ALA A 128 21.85 -1.33 -3.57
C ALA A 128 21.25 -2.45 -2.69
N GLN A 129 20.18 -2.16 -1.94
CA GLN A 129 19.56 -3.06 -0.96
C GLN A 129 18.11 -3.42 -1.30
N ILE A 130 17.40 -2.52 -1.98
CA ILE A 130 15.97 -2.67 -2.32
C ILE A 130 15.67 -1.95 -3.63
N ASP A 131 14.79 -2.53 -4.45
CA ASP A 131 14.17 -1.86 -5.57
C ASP A 131 13.03 -0.97 -5.05
N LEU A 132 13.34 0.30 -4.81
CA LEU A 132 12.36 1.30 -4.36
C LEU A 132 11.71 1.95 -5.58
N ARG A 133 10.39 1.80 -5.68
CA ARG A 133 9.57 2.33 -6.76
C ARG A 133 8.58 3.37 -6.21
N PRO A 134 8.90 4.69 -6.29
CA PRO A 134 7.96 5.71 -5.90
C PRO A 134 6.63 5.63 -6.67
N GLU A 135 5.53 5.64 -5.93
CA GLU A 135 4.17 5.73 -6.45
C GLU A 135 3.59 7.13 -6.22
N LEU A 136 2.92 7.69 -7.22
CA LEU A 136 2.22 8.96 -7.13
C LEU A 136 0.86 8.74 -6.47
N GLY A 137 0.70 9.11 -5.21
CA GLY A 137 -0.58 9.10 -4.51
C GLY A 137 -1.39 10.35 -4.82
N PHE A 138 -2.62 10.19 -5.33
CA PHE A 138 -3.57 11.28 -5.53
C PHE A 138 -4.86 11.09 -4.70
N PRO A 139 -5.22 12.05 -3.81
CA PRO A 139 -6.39 11.90 -2.95
C PRO A 139 -7.70 12.22 -3.69
N ARG A 140 -8.67 11.29 -3.67
CA ARG A 140 -10.03 11.48 -4.23
C ARG A 140 -10.70 12.78 -3.79
N THR A 141 -10.50 13.15 -2.53
CA THR A 141 -11.09 14.35 -1.92
C THR A 141 -10.67 15.66 -2.59
N HIS A 142 -9.60 15.64 -3.39
CA HIS A 142 -9.06 16.81 -4.08
C HIS A 142 -9.16 16.71 -5.61
N ALA A 143 -9.92 15.75 -6.15
CA ALA A 143 -10.09 15.60 -7.60
C ALA A 143 -10.71 16.83 -8.30
N ASN A 144 -11.45 17.65 -7.55
CA ASN A 144 -12.03 18.90 -8.06
C ASN A 144 -11.14 20.13 -7.81
N ASP A 145 -9.98 19.99 -7.17
CA ASP A 145 -9.02 21.08 -6.99
C ASP A 145 -8.20 21.26 -8.29
N PRO A 146 -8.40 22.34 -9.05
CA PRO A 146 -7.71 22.53 -10.31
C PRO A 146 -6.19 22.74 -10.13
N LYS A 147 -5.75 23.28 -8.98
CA LYS A 147 -4.32 23.48 -8.71
C LYS A 147 -3.65 22.14 -8.43
N LEU A 148 -4.25 21.32 -7.56
CA LEU A 148 -3.69 20.02 -7.23
C LEU A 148 -3.75 19.06 -8.42
N MET A 149 -4.80 19.13 -9.23
CA MET A 149 -4.89 18.36 -10.48
C MET A 149 -3.80 18.76 -11.48
N ALA A 150 -3.54 20.05 -11.65
CA ALA A 150 -2.43 20.53 -12.48
C ALA A 150 -1.07 20.04 -11.97
N LEU A 151 -0.86 20.13 -10.66
CA LEU A 151 0.36 19.62 -10.02
C LEU A 151 0.54 18.10 -10.23
N ALA A 152 -0.54 17.32 -10.13
CA ALA A 152 -0.50 15.88 -10.39
C ALA A 152 -0.15 15.58 -11.86
N HIS A 153 -0.66 16.37 -12.82
CA HIS A 153 -0.29 16.24 -14.22
C HIS A 153 1.18 16.59 -14.48
N GLU A 154 1.75 17.56 -13.77
CA GLU A 154 3.18 17.89 -13.81
C GLU A 154 4.02 16.78 -13.16
N ALA A 155 3.57 16.22 -12.04
CA ALA A 155 4.23 15.13 -11.34
C ALA A 155 4.41 13.88 -12.23
N VAL A 156 3.42 13.56 -13.07
CA VAL A 156 3.53 12.49 -14.08
C VAL A 156 4.64 12.79 -15.09
N GLU A 157 4.82 14.05 -15.51
CA GLU A 157 5.85 14.45 -16.49
C GLU A 157 7.27 14.44 -15.92
N LEU A 158 7.44 14.45 -14.59
CA LEU A 158 8.75 14.36 -13.96
C LEU A 158 9.46 13.04 -14.24
N GLY A 159 8.71 11.97 -14.56
CA GLY A 159 9.25 10.65 -14.85
C GLY A 159 9.91 9.94 -13.65
N ILE A 160 9.63 10.39 -12.42
CA ILE A 160 10.20 9.82 -11.19
C ILE A 160 9.32 8.70 -10.59
N PHE A 161 8.02 8.73 -10.87
CA PHE A 161 7.05 7.76 -10.35
C PHE A 161 6.85 6.59 -11.33
N GLN A 162 6.81 5.36 -10.82
CA GLN A 162 6.59 4.16 -11.64
C GLN A 162 5.10 3.78 -11.70
N SER A 163 4.31 4.23 -10.73
CA SER A 163 2.88 4.00 -10.68
C SER A 163 2.12 5.20 -10.12
N ILE A 164 0.80 5.20 -10.31
CA ILE A 164 -0.13 6.15 -9.70
C ILE A 164 -1.18 5.38 -8.92
N ASP A 165 -1.59 5.94 -7.78
CA ASP A 165 -2.66 5.41 -6.94
C ASP A 165 -3.66 6.50 -6.55
N LEU A 166 -4.96 6.18 -6.65
CA LEU A 166 -6.07 7.00 -6.18
C LEU A 166 -6.52 6.49 -4.82
N TYR A 167 -6.34 7.28 -3.77
CA TYR A 167 -6.64 6.91 -2.38
C TYR A 167 -7.57 7.93 -1.71
N SER A 168 -7.69 7.89 -0.38
CA SER A 168 -8.69 8.62 0.41
C SER A 168 -10.10 8.04 0.27
N TYR A 169 -11.08 8.67 0.91
CA TYR A 169 -12.47 8.20 1.00
C TYR A 169 -13.00 7.75 -0.37
N GLU A 170 -13.31 6.46 -0.48
CA GLU A 170 -13.65 5.79 -1.74
C GLU A 170 -14.79 6.49 -2.50
N LYS A 171 -15.77 7.02 -1.76
CA LYS A 171 -16.96 7.71 -2.30
C LYS A 171 -16.77 9.21 -2.52
N ALA A 172 -15.61 9.78 -2.21
CA ALA A 172 -15.40 11.24 -2.33
C ALA A 172 -15.38 11.72 -3.78
N CYS A 173 -15.06 10.83 -4.73
CA CYS A 173 -15.00 11.19 -6.13
C CYS A 173 -15.30 9.99 -7.03
N ALA A 174 -16.08 10.22 -8.08
CA ALA A 174 -16.26 9.23 -9.14
C ALA A 174 -14.95 9.04 -9.94
N PRO A 175 -14.61 7.82 -10.38
CA PRO A 175 -13.39 7.55 -11.12
C PRO A 175 -13.28 8.38 -12.41
N GLU A 176 -14.39 8.72 -13.06
CA GLU A 176 -14.39 9.49 -14.30
C GLU A 176 -13.73 10.87 -14.15
N ALA A 177 -13.80 11.49 -12.97
CA ALA A 177 -13.24 12.81 -12.73
C ALA A 177 -11.71 12.83 -12.82
N VAL A 178 -11.05 11.71 -12.54
CA VAL A 178 -9.58 11.58 -12.62
C VAL A 178 -9.11 10.82 -13.85
N LYS A 179 -10.03 10.38 -14.73
CA LYS A 179 -9.71 9.66 -15.97
C LYS A 179 -8.69 10.38 -16.86
N PRO A 180 -8.71 11.73 -17.03
CA PRO A 180 -7.67 12.42 -17.78
C PRO A 180 -6.27 12.28 -17.18
N LEU A 181 -6.15 12.30 -15.85
CA LEU A 181 -4.88 12.09 -15.14
C LEU A 181 -4.37 10.66 -15.36
N TYR A 182 -5.25 9.67 -15.23
CA TYR A 182 -4.92 8.25 -15.43
C TYR A 182 -4.48 7.95 -16.87
N ARG A 183 -5.15 8.56 -17.87
CA ARG A 183 -4.71 8.48 -19.27
C ARG A 183 -3.29 9.00 -19.46
N LYS A 184 -2.98 10.17 -18.86
CA LYS A 184 -1.63 10.74 -18.94
C LYS A 184 -0.59 9.84 -18.28
N ALA A 185 -0.92 9.26 -17.12
CA ALA A 185 -0.04 8.31 -16.44
C ALA A 185 0.23 7.06 -17.29
N ARG A 186 -0.80 6.52 -17.98
CA ARG A 186 -0.61 5.40 -18.93
C ARG A 186 0.28 5.78 -20.11
N GLU A 187 0.08 6.96 -20.68
CA GLU A 187 0.91 7.48 -21.77
C GLU A 187 2.37 7.69 -21.34
N ALA A 188 2.61 7.96 -20.06
CA ALA A 188 3.93 8.04 -19.45
C ALA A 188 4.53 6.67 -19.07
N GLY A 189 3.82 5.56 -19.32
CA GLY A 189 4.28 4.20 -18.99
C GLY A 189 4.15 3.81 -17.53
N MET A 190 3.37 4.57 -16.74
CA MET A 190 3.13 4.26 -15.33
C MET A 190 2.11 3.13 -15.19
N ARG A 191 2.29 2.29 -14.18
CA ARG A 191 1.27 1.32 -13.75
C ARG A 191 0.14 2.07 -13.04
N LEU A 192 -1.12 1.76 -13.36
CA LEU A 192 -2.29 2.43 -12.80
C LEU A 192 -2.92 1.58 -11.70
N LYS A 193 -3.08 2.16 -10.52
CA LYS A 193 -3.70 1.53 -9.35
C LYS A 193 -4.73 2.43 -8.72
N ALA A 194 -5.62 1.89 -7.91
CA ALA A 194 -6.52 2.69 -7.07
C ALA A 194 -6.99 1.90 -5.86
N HIS A 195 -7.19 2.57 -4.72
CA HIS A 195 -7.94 2.03 -3.59
C HIS A 195 -9.41 1.89 -3.96
N VAL A 196 -9.93 0.68 -4.09
CA VAL A 196 -11.36 0.46 -4.34
C VAL A 196 -11.76 -0.91 -3.79
N GLY A 197 -12.98 -1.04 -3.31
CA GLY A 197 -13.49 -2.27 -2.73
C GLY A 197 -12.89 -2.60 -1.38
N GLU A 198 -12.37 -1.61 -0.64
CA GLU A 198 -12.07 -1.80 0.78
C GLU A 198 -13.36 -1.70 1.59
N PHE A 199 -14.11 -0.61 1.37
CA PHE A 199 -15.43 -0.37 1.97
C PHE A 199 -16.56 -0.43 0.93
N GLY A 200 -16.21 -0.52 -0.34
CA GLY A 200 -17.11 -0.71 -1.48
C GLY A 200 -17.29 -2.18 -1.88
N GLY A 201 -18.22 -2.42 -2.81
CA GLY A 201 -18.59 -3.76 -3.29
C GLY A 201 -17.98 -4.12 -4.64
N ALA A 202 -18.27 -5.33 -5.12
CA ALA A 202 -17.67 -5.87 -6.34
C ALA A 202 -17.92 -5.03 -7.62
N GLU A 203 -19.10 -4.44 -7.77
CA GLU A 203 -19.43 -3.60 -8.94
C GLU A 203 -18.63 -2.29 -8.94
N GLU A 204 -18.33 -1.72 -7.77
CA GLU A 204 -17.50 -0.52 -7.66
C GLU A 204 -16.04 -0.83 -8.04
N VAL A 205 -15.53 -2.00 -7.64
CA VAL A 205 -14.22 -2.50 -8.08
C VAL A 205 -14.18 -2.61 -9.59
N ARG A 206 -15.09 -3.39 -10.20
CA ARG A 206 -15.13 -3.58 -11.66
C ARG A 206 -15.22 -2.26 -12.41
N ARG A 207 -16.19 -1.41 -12.02
CA ARG A 207 -16.38 -0.09 -12.65
C ARG A 207 -15.13 0.76 -12.59
N THR A 208 -14.45 0.78 -11.45
CA THR A 208 -13.24 1.61 -11.28
C THR A 208 -12.09 1.09 -12.15
N VAL A 209 -11.89 -0.24 -12.21
CA VAL A 209 -10.92 -0.86 -13.11
C VAL A 209 -11.22 -0.51 -14.57
N GLU A 210 -12.47 -0.67 -15.03
CA GLU A 210 -12.86 -0.37 -16.42
C GLU A 210 -12.74 1.13 -16.77
N VAL A 211 -13.10 2.02 -15.84
CA VAL A 211 -13.10 3.47 -16.10
C VAL A 211 -11.68 4.02 -16.17
N LEU A 212 -10.81 3.58 -15.25
CA LEU A 212 -9.44 4.07 -15.10
C LEU A 212 -8.41 3.21 -15.83
N ASP A 213 -8.82 2.09 -16.42
CA ASP A 213 -7.95 1.11 -17.05
C ASP A 213 -6.88 0.61 -16.06
N LEU A 214 -7.28 0.16 -14.86
CA LEU A 214 -6.31 -0.19 -13.81
C LEU A 214 -5.55 -1.47 -14.14
N ASP A 215 -4.27 -1.53 -13.75
CA ASP A 215 -3.44 -2.76 -13.82
C ASP A 215 -3.42 -3.52 -12.48
N ALA A 216 -3.75 -2.83 -11.38
CA ALA A 216 -3.92 -3.42 -10.05
C ALA A 216 -4.90 -2.58 -9.22
N VAL A 217 -5.42 -3.19 -8.16
CA VAL A 217 -6.33 -2.55 -7.20
C VAL A 217 -5.71 -2.63 -5.81
N GLN A 218 -5.67 -1.49 -5.13
CA GLN A 218 -5.33 -1.43 -3.71
C GLN A 218 -6.55 -1.89 -2.89
N HIS A 219 -6.35 -2.90 -2.04
CA HIS A 219 -7.36 -3.72 -1.35
C HIS A 219 -8.21 -4.62 -2.26
N GLY A 220 -9.34 -4.13 -2.80
CA GLY A 220 -10.23 -4.91 -3.68
C GLY A 220 -11.02 -6.04 -3.01
N ILE A 221 -11.03 -6.14 -1.67
CA ILE A 221 -11.62 -7.27 -0.94
C ILE A 221 -13.13 -7.43 -1.17
N GLY A 222 -13.85 -6.35 -1.45
CA GLY A 222 -15.26 -6.33 -1.80
C GLY A 222 -15.59 -7.06 -3.11
N ALA A 223 -14.59 -7.32 -3.97
CA ALA A 223 -14.79 -8.16 -5.16
C ALA A 223 -15.28 -9.57 -4.83
N ALA A 224 -15.00 -10.06 -3.61
CA ALA A 224 -15.43 -11.38 -3.13
C ALA A 224 -16.96 -11.55 -3.07
N GLU A 225 -17.73 -10.46 -3.13
CA GLU A 225 -19.20 -10.50 -3.14
C GLU A 225 -19.79 -11.02 -4.46
N SER A 226 -18.99 -11.08 -5.54
CA SER A 226 -19.46 -11.49 -6.87
C SER A 226 -18.48 -12.42 -7.57
N VAL A 227 -18.92 -13.66 -7.80
CA VAL A 227 -18.17 -14.65 -8.59
C VAL A 227 -17.91 -14.17 -10.02
N GLU A 228 -18.84 -13.40 -10.61
CA GLU A 228 -18.66 -12.83 -11.94
C GLU A 228 -17.50 -11.82 -11.95
N VAL A 229 -17.44 -10.93 -10.96
CA VAL A 229 -16.37 -9.92 -10.86
C VAL A 229 -15.02 -10.59 -10.57
N MET A 230 -14.97 -11.57 -9.66
CA MET A 230 -13.72 -12.31 -9.39
C MET A 230 -13.20 -13.02 -10.64
N ARG A 231 -14.09 -13.70 -11.37
CA ARG A 231 -13.73 -14.34 -12.64
C ARG A 231 -13.21 -13.33 -13.66
N TRP A 232 -13.88 -12.19 -13.78
CA TRP A 232 -13.46 -11.12 -14.67
C TRP A 232 -12.08 -10.56 -14.29
N LEU A 233 -11.82 -10.32 -13.00
CA LEU A 233 -10.51 -9.88 -12.51
C LEU A 233 -9.41 -10.90 -12.83
N SER A 234 -9.68 -12.19 -12.61
CA SER A 234 -8.75 -13.28 -12.94
C SER A 234 -8.45 -13.36 -14.45
N GLU A 235 -9.50 -13.33 -15.29
CA GLU A 235 -9.36 -13.39 -16.76
C GLU A 235 -8.63 -12.18 -17.34
N ASN A 236 -8.76 -11.00 -16.72
CA ASN A 236 -8.07 -9.77 -17.13
C ASN A 236 -6.75 -9.54 -16.37
N GLN A 237 -6.30 -10.52 -15.56
CA GLN A 237 -5.05 -10.48 -14.80
C GLN A 237 -4.91 -9.24 -13.88
N ILE A 238 -6.02 -8.78 -13.31
CA ILE A 238 -6.05 -7.65 -12.38
C ILE A 238 -5.66 -8.13 -10.99
N GLN A 239 -4.51 -7.66 -10.50
CA GLN A 239 -3.98 -8.00 -9.19
C GLN A 239 -4.66 -7.17 -8.08
N LEU A 240 -4.97 -7.81 -6.95
CA LEU A 240 -5.48 -7.15 -5.74
C LEU A 240 -4.40 -7.12 -4.65
N ASN A 241 -4.03 -5.93 -4.21
CA ASN A 241 -3.02 -5.71 -3.19
C ASN A 241 -3.66 -5.61 -1.82
N VAL A 242 -3.69 -6.73 -1.09
CA VAL A 242 -4.48 -6.87 0.14
C VAL A 242 -3.63 -6.50 1.36
N CYS A 243 -4.27 -5.86 2.34
CA CYS A 243 -3.65 -5.41 3.60
C CYS A 243 -4.45 -5.99 4.79
N PRO A 244 -4.22 -7.25 5.20
CA PRO A 244 -5.15 -7.98 6.07
C PRO A 244 -5.39 -7.33 7.44
N THR A 245 -4.33 -6.90 8.14
CA THR A 245 -4.50 -6.22 9.43
C THR A 245 -5.16 -4.85 9.29
N SER A 246 -4.87 -4.10 8.22
CA SER A 246 -5.56 -2.85 7.92
C SER A 246 -7.06 -3.07 7.79
N ASN A 247 -7.47 -4.02 6.95
CA ASN A 247 -8.88 -4.33 6.71
C ASN A 247 -9.60 -4.73 8.01
N VAL A 248 -8.93 -5.44 8.93
CA VAL A 248 -9.48 -5.74 10.26
C VAL A 248 -9.53 -4.50 11.14
N MET A 249 -8.44 -3.76 11.29
CA MET A 249 -8.35 -2.61 12.20
C MET A 249 -9.25 -1.45 11.76
N LEU A 250 -9.52 -1.31 10.47
CA LEU A 250 -10.46 -0.34 9.91
C LEU A 250 -11.92 -0.85 9.89
N ASP A 251 -12.21 -2.02 10.46
CA ASP A 251 -13.56 -2.62 10.46
C ASP A 251 -14.16 -2.84 9.06
N ALA A 252 -13.32 -2.95 8.01
CA ALA A 252 -13.76 -3.42 6.70
C ALA A 252 -14.14 -4.91 6.74
N VAL A 253 -13.44 -5.67 7.58
CA VAL A 253 -13.74 -7.08 7.89
C VAL A 253 -13.71 -7.31 9.41
N PRO A 254 -14.46 -8.29 9.94
CA PRO A 254 -14.53 -8.48 11.39
C PRO A 254 -13.21 -9.01 11.97
N ASP A 255 -12.60 -10.00 11.31
CA ASP A 255 -11.39 -10.69 11.75
C ASP A 255 -10.65 -11.36 10.57
N LEU A 256 -9.45 -11.88 10.83
CA LEU A 256 -8.64 -12.56 9.82
C LEU A 256 -9.22 -13.91 9.39
N THR A 257 -9.90 -14.65 10.28
CA THR A 257 -10.39 -16.00 9.98
C THR A 257 -11.47 -16.01 8.91
N SER A 258 -12.21 -14.90 8.79
CA SER A 258 -13.27 -14.68 7.81
C SER A 258 -12.84 -13.72 6.69
N HIS A 259 -11.54 -13.47 6.53
CA HIS A 259 -11.03 -12.50 5.57
C HIS A 259 -11.36 -12.89 4.10
N PRO A 260 -11.93 -11.98 3.28
CA PRO A 260 -12.33 -12.27 1.89
C PRO A 260 -11.21 -12.71 0.95
N ILE A 261 -9.95 -12.43 1.30
CA ILE A 261 -8.75 -12.86 0.55
C ILE A 261 -8.76 -14.37 0.24
N ARG A 262 -9.32 -15.20 1.13
CA ARG A 262 -9.48 -16.64 0.89
C ARG A 262 -10.34 -16.91 -0.34
N ILE A 263 -11.52 -16.27 -0.39
CA ILE A 263 -12.50 -16.42 -1.47
C ILE A 263 -11.90 -15.92 -2.79
N LEU A 264 -11.20 -14.78 -2.76
CA LEU A 264 -10.51 -14.22 -3.92
C LEU A 264 -9.48 -15.20 -4.50
N PHE A 265 -8.60 -15.72 -3.65
CA PHE A 265 -7.58 -16.68 -4.06
C PHE A 265 -8.19 -17.99 -4.59
N ASP A 266 -9.24 -18.52 -3.95
CA ASP A 266 -9.94 -19.74 -4.40
C ASP A 266 -10.60 -19.57 -5.78
N ASN A 267 -10.96 -18.34 -6.15
CA ASN A 267 -11.51 -18.01 -7.46
C ASN A 267 -10.44 -17.57 -8.47
N GLY A 268 -9.16 -17.79 -8.16
CA GLY A 268 -8.05 -17.54 -9.08
C GLY A 268 -7.70 -16.06 -9.28
N VAL A 269 -8.17 -15.17 -8.40
CA VAL A 269 -7.77 -13.76 -8.42
C VAL A 269 -6.34 -13.65 -7.90
N SER A 270 -5.48 -12.95 -8.63
CA SER A 270 -4.10 -12.67 -8.20
C SER A 270 -4.13 -11.73 -7.00
N VAL A 271 -3.54 -12.15 -5.88
CA VAL A 271 -3.48 -11.36 -4.64
C VAL A 271 -2.04 -11.18 -4.17
N THR A 272 -1.75 -10.06 -3.51
CA THR A 272 -0.52 -9.85 -2.72
C THR A 272 -0.86 -9.51 -1.28
N ILE A 273 0.14 -9.56 -0.39
CA ILE A 273 0.02 -9.29 1.04
C ILE A 273 0.97 -8.14 1.38
N ASN A 274 0.44 -7.06 1.95
CA ASN A 274 1.12 -5.77 2.09
C ASN A 274 0.87 -5.13 3.46
N THR A 275 1.62 -4.07 3.76
CA THR A 275 1.61 -3.43 5.09
C THR A 275 0.59 -2.31 5.26
N ASP A 276 0.26 -1.59 4.18
CA ASP A 276 -0.52 -0.35 4.25
C ASP A 276 0.24 0.72 5.07
N ASP A 277 -0.29 1.08 6.24
CA ASP A 277 0.30 2.02 7.18
C ASP A 277 0.97 1.31 8.36
N LEU A 278 2.25 0.91 8.20
CA LEU A 278 3.02 0.19 9.23
C LEU A 278 3.03 0.90 10.59
N MET A 279 2.99 2.23 10.62
CA MET A 279 2.94 3.04 11.86
C MET A 279 1.67 2.81 12.66
N ILE A 280 0.57 2.45 11.99
CA ILE A 280 -0.76 2.30 12.58
C ILE A 280 -1.06 0.83 12.83
N PHE A 281 -0.86 -0.01 11.82
CA PHE A 281 -1.24 -1.42 11.89
C PHE A 281 -0.16 -2.30 12.55
N GLY A 282 1.08 -1.82 12.56
CA GLY A 282 2.17 -2.41 13.34
C GLY A 282 2.65 -3.79 12.86
N GLN A 283 2.16 -4.27 11.73
CA GLN A 283 2.52 -5.55 11.13
C GLN A 283 3.36 -5.33 9.86
N SER A 284 4.55 -5.91 9.81
CA SER A 284 5.30 -6.02 8.56
C SER A 284 4.72 -7.11 7.65
N VAL A 285 5.15 -7.16 6.39
CA VAL A 285 4.71 -8.20 5.43
C VAL A 285 4.92 -9.62 6.00
N SER A 286 6.08 -9.88 6.61
CA SER A 286 6.36 -11.18 7.25
C SER A 286 5.42 -11.50 8.40
N GLU A 287 4.98 -10.48 9.15
CA GLU A 287 3.99 -10.62 10.23
C GLU A 287 2.59 -10.87 9.66
N GLU A 288 2.20 -10.22 8.55
CA GLU A 288 0.96 -10.50 7.82
C GLU A 288 0.87 -11.96 7.34
N TYR A 289 1.92 -12.46 6.68
CA TYR A 289 2.00 -13.88 6.27
C TYR A 289 1.82 -14.82 7.45
N ARG A 290 2.52 -14.55 8.57
CA ARG A 290 2.41 -15.34 9.80
C ARG A 290 1.01 -15.27 10.41
N ASN A 291 0.38 -14.10 10.40
CA ASN A 291 -0.95 -13.88 10.96
C ASN A 291 -2.03 -14.63 10.16
N LEU A 292 -1.97 -14.58 8.82
CA LEU A 292 -2.85 -15.36 7.94
C LEU A 292 -2.69 -16.88 8.13
N TYR A 293 -1.45 -17.36 8.28
CA TYR A 293 -1.18 -18.78 8.57
C TYR A 293 -1.77 -19.19 9.93
N ARG A 294 -1.52 -18.41 10.99
CA ARG A 294 -2.02 -18.68 12.34
C ARG A 294 -3.54 -18.62 12.44
N ALA A 295 -4.18 -17.75 11.67
CA ALA A 295 -5.62 -17.65 11.56
C ALA A 295 -6.24 -18.82 10.76
N GLY A 296 -5.43 -19.69 10.14
CA GLY A 296 -5.91 -20.82 9.35
C GLY A 296 -6.52 -20.42 8.00
N VAL A 297 -6.21 -19.22 7.51
CA VAL A 297 -6.75 -18.71 6.23
C VAL A 297 -6.08 -19.42 5.05
N PHE A 298 -4.79 -19.70 5.17
CA PHE A 298 -3.97 -20.33 4.13
C PHE A 298 -3.04 -21.37 4.73
N SER A 299 -2.67 -22.36 3.92
CA SER A 299 -1.53 -23.23 4.21
C SER A 299 -0.20 -22.49 4.01
N ALA A 300 0.90 -23.03 4.53
CA ALA A 300 2.22 -22.45 4.35
C ALA A 300 2.66 -22.48 2.86
N GLU A 301 2.24 -23.49 2.11
CA GLU A 301 2.49 -23.64 0.68
C GLU A 301 1.72 -22.61 -0.15
N GLU A 302 0.45 -22.36 0.16
CA GLU A 302 -0.35 -21.33 -0.50
C GLU A 302 0.25 -19.94 -0.27
N LEU A 303 0.68 -19.65 0.96
CA LEU A 303 1.37 -18.40 1.29
C LEU A 303 2.72 -18.28 0.57
N ASP A 304 3.48 -19.36 0.43
CA ASP A 304 4.71 -19.35 -0.37
C ASP A 304 4.42 -19.09 -1.86
N SER A 305 3.30 -19.63 -2.37
CA SER A 305 2.84 -19.37 -3.74
C SER A 305 2.49 -17.90 -3.96
N ILE A 306 1.72 -17.30 -3.04
CA ILE A 306 1.38 -15.86 -3.08
C ILE A 306 2.67 -15.01 -3.05
N ARG A 307 3.60 -15.34 -2.15
CA ARG A 307 4.89 -14.65 -2.01
C ARG A 307 5.75 -14.73 -3.27
N ARG A 308 5.78 -15.88 -3.94
CA ARG A 308 6.56 -16.06 -5.18
C ARG A 308 5.90 -15.36 -6.35
N ALA A 309 4.58 -15.48 -6.50
CA ALA A 309 3.84 -14.80 -7.54
C ALA A 309 4.01 -13.27 -7.45
N SER A 310 4.08 -12.71 -6.24
CA SER A 310 4.30 -11.26 -6.09
C SER A 310 5.66 -10.79 -6.62
N LEU A 311 6.68 -11.65 -6.63
CA LEU A 311 8.01 -11.36 -7.18
C LEU A 311 8.06 -11.45 -8.71
N GLU A 312 7.15 -12.19 -9.35
CA GLU A 312 7.12 -12.41 -10.81
C GLU A 312 6.36 -11.31 -11.56
N VAL A 313 5.40 -10.65 -10.90
CA VAL A 313 4.49 -9.65 -11.51
C VAL A 313 5.16 -8.27 -11.69
N LEU A 314 6.45 -8.14 -11.38
CA LEU A 314 7.17 -6.87 -11.28
C LEU A 314 8.27 -6.68 -12.33
N ASP A 315 8.38 -7.62 -13.29
CA ASP A 315 9.28 -7.62 -14.46
C ASP A 315 8.58 -7.24 -15.77
#